data_AF-A0A7C6VDA7-F1
#
_entry.id   AF-A0A7C6VDA7-F1
#
_cell.length_a   1.000
_cell.length_b   1.000
_cell.length_c   1.000
_cell.angle_alpha   90.00
_cell.angle_beta   90.00
_cell.angle_gamma   90.00
#
_symmetry.space_group_name_H-M   'P 1'
#
loop_
_entity.id
_entity.type
_entity.pdbx_description
1 polymer ?
#
loop_
_entity_poly.entity_id
_entity_poly.type
_entity_poly.pdbx_seq_one_letter_code
_entity_poly.pdbx_strand_id
1 'polypeptide(L)'
;MEVEGRERPRTQVWLEACRKALDLTKKQGEAIAAGDYLRLDALLMERGRLLAELGDLREEGLASTLQGDERWGEVLQLLREIARLDEEHQAAITDELRSLRGDRKQVDKWRRAARAYGGGQEIPDRGVEA
;
A
#
# COMPACT_ATOMS: atom_id res chain seq x y z
N MET A 1 -4.17 29.79 37.38
CA MET A 1 -4.74 28.46 37.09
C MET A 1 -4.97 28.41 35.59
N GLU A 2 -4.02 27.88 34.86
CA GLU A 2 -4.09 27.42 33.46
C GLU A 2 -2.70 26.87 33.17
N VAL A 3 -2.55 25.55 33.28
CA VAL A 3 -1.29 24.88 32.94
C VAL A 3 -1.34 24.65 31.44
N GLU A 4 -0.43 25.34 30.75
CA GLU A 4 -0.14 25.25 29.33
C GLU A 4 -0.12 23.80 28.83
N GLY A 5 -0.61 23.63 27.60
CA GLY A 5 -0.67 22.35 26.91
C GLY A 5 0.66 21.62 26.96
N ARG A 6 0.66 20.46 27.62
CA ARG A 6 1.76 19.50 27.47
C ARG A 6 1.76 19.05 26.02
N GLU A 7 2.68 19.59 25.22
CA GLU A 7 3.09 18.97 23.96
C GLU A 7 3.28 17.47 24.20
N ARG A 8 2.61 16.63 23.39
CA ARG A 8 2.85 15.19 23.46
C ARG A 8 4.33 14.95 23.17
N PRO A 9 5.00 14.05 23.90
CA PRO A 9 6.36 13.68 23.58
C PRO A 9 6.44 13.27 22.11
N ARG A 10 7.36 13.85 21.34
CA ARG A 10 7.53 13.53 19.91
C ARG A 10 7.75 12.03 19.67
N THR A 11 8.31 11.33 20.66
CA THR A 11 8.45 9.87 20.69
C THR A 11 7.11 9.12 20.68
N GLN A 12 6.11 9.62 21.39
CA GLN A 12 4.75 9.08 21.41
C GLN A 12 4.06 9.28 20.05
N VAL A 13 4.23 10.46 19.44
CA VAL A 13 3.69 10.77 18.11
C VAL A 13 4.25 9.82 17.07
N TRP A 14 5.56 9.57 17.13
CA TRP A 14 6.23 8.67 16.20
C TRP A 14 5.78 7.20 16.37
N LEU A 15 5.66 6.71 17.60
CA LEU A 15 5.11 5.38 17.89
C LEU A 15 3.67 5.22 17.40
N GLU A 16 2.81 6.21 17.64
CA GLU A 16 1.42 6.24 17.15
C GLU A 16 1.37 6.20 15.62
N ALA A 17 2.26 6.93 14.96
CA ALA A 17 2.37 6.91 13.51
C ALA A 17 2.87 5.56 12.98
N CYS A 18 3.82 4.88 13.64
CA CYS A 18 4.21 3.50 13.29
C CYS A 18 3.04 2.51 13.45
N ARG A 19 2.24 2.62 14.52
CA ARG A 19 1.05 1.79 14.72
C ARG A 19 0.00 2.05 13.65
N LYS A 20 -0.24 3.31 13.29
CA LYS A 20 -1.15 3.69 12.20
C LYS A 20 -0.65 3.17 10.85
N ALA A 21 0.65 3.23 10.59
CA ALA A 21 1.24 2.68 9.37
C ALA A 21 0.98 1.17 9.27
N LEU A 22 1.14 0.42 10.37
CA LEU A 22 0.83 -1.01 10.41
C LEU A 22 -0.65 -1.29 10.14
N ASP A 23 -1.56 -0.52 10.74
CA ASP A 23 -3.00 -0.65 10.48
C ASP A 23 -3.35 -0.40 9.00
N LEU A 24 -2.76 0.63 8.40
CA LEU A 24 -2.91 0.91 6.97
C LEU A 24 -2.36 -0.25 6.12
N THR A 25 -1.20 -0.81 6.45
CA THR A 25 -0.62 -1.97 5.76
C THR A 25 -1.56 -3.18 5.83
N LYS A 26 -2.17 -3.46 6.99
CA LYS A 26 -3.15 -4.57 7.10
C LYS A 26 -4.38 -4.33 6.23
N LYS A 27 -4.93 -3.11 6.24
CA LYS A 27 -6.07 -2.73 5.38
C LYS A 27 -5.73 -2.81 3.89
N GLN A 28 -4.48 -2.55 3.50
CA GLN A 28 -4.02 -2.76 2.13
C GLN A 28 -4.12 -4.24 1.74
N GLY A 29 -3.71 -5.15 2.62
CA GLY A 29 -3.87 -6.60 2.42
C GLY A 29 -5.32 -7.04 2.24
N GLU A 30 -6.22 -6.52 3.06
CA GLU A 30 -7.66 -6.76 2.93
C GLU A 30 -8.19 -6.27 1.56
N ALA A 31 -7.76 -5.09 1.12
CA ALA A 31 -8.18 -4.52 -0.18
C ALA A 31 -7.62 -5.35 -1.36
N ILE A 32 -6.37 -5.82 -1.27
CA ILE A 32 -5.76 -6.72 -2.27
C ILE A 32 -6.54 -8.02 -2.36
N ALA A 33 -6.82 -8.66 -1.21
CA ALA A 33 -7.58 -9.91 -1.18
C ALA A 33 -9.01 -9.76 -1.71
N ALA A 34 -9.61 -8.58 -1.55
CA ALA A 34 -10.94 -8.25 -2.08
C ALA A 34 -10.93 -7.81 -3.55
N GLY A 35 -9.77 -7.58 -4.17
CA GLY A 35 -9.67 -6.98 -5.50
C GLY A 35 -10.16 -5.54 -5.58
N ASP A 36 -10.26 -4.83 -4.45
CA ASP A 36 -10.73 -3.46 -4.36
C ASP A 36 -9.57 -2.48 -4.60
N TYR A 37 -9.21 -2.31 -5.87
CA TYR A 37 -8.06 -1.50 -6.27
C TYR A 37 -8.26 0.01 -6.04
N LEU A 38 -9.51 0.49 -6.01
CA LEU A 38 -9.81 1.89 -5.69
C LEU A 38 -9.53 2.17 -4.21
N ARG A 39 -9.98 1.29 -3.32
CA ARG A 39 -9.65 1.38 -1.89
C ARG A 39 -8.16 1.19 -1.65
N LEU A 40 -7.51 0.28 -2.37
CA LEU A 40 -6.07 0.06 -2.27
C LEU A 40 -5.27 1.34 -2.61
N ASP A 41 -5.62 2.04 -3.69
CA ASP A 41 -4.97 3.29 -4.09
C ASP A 41 -5.10 4.37 -3.01
N ALA A 42 -6.31 4.57 -2.47
CA ALA A 42 -6.54 5.52 -1.38
C ALA A 42 -5.70 5.19 -0.13
N LEU A 43 -5.60 3.91 0.24
CA LEU A 43 -4.81 3.45 1.38
C LEU A 43 -3.31 3.64 1.15
N LEU A 44 -2.81 3.41 -0.07
CA LEU A 44 -1.41 3.66 -0.44
C LEU A 44 -1.06 5.14 -0.34
N MET A 45 -1.94 6.03 -0.81
CA MET A 45 -1.76 7.47 -0.70
C MET A 45 -1.76 7.96 0.76
N GLU A 46 -2.66 7.44 1.61
CA GLU A 46 -2.65 7.77 3.04
C GLU A 46 -1.37 7.28 3.73
N ARG A 47 -0.96 6.03 3.47
CA ARG A 47 0.25 5.47 4.07
C ARG A 47 1.51 6.20 3.60
N GLY A 48 1.59 6.57 2.32
CA GLY A 48 2.72 7.31 1.76
C GLY A 48 2.93 8.66 2.45
N ARG A 49 1.83 9.41 2.69
CA ARG A 49 1.89 10.68 3.45
C ARG A 49 2.39 10.47 4.87
N LEU A 50 1.87 9.46 5.56
CA LEU A 50 2.29 9.13 6.93
C LEU A 50 3.78 8.74 7.02
N LEU A 51 4.28 7.97 6.04
CA LEU A 51 5.69 7.58 5.98
C LEU A 51 6.62 8.77 5.67
N ALA A 52 6.18 9.73 4.85
CA ALA A 52 6.92 10.97 4.62
C ALA A 52 7.06 11.79 5.92
N GLU A 53 5.96 11.97 6.65
CA GLU A 53 5.97 12.65 7.97
C GLU A 53 6.90 11.94 8.98
N LEU A 54 6.90 10.61 8.99
CA LEU A 54 7.83 9.81 9.81
C LEU A 54 9.30 9.96 9.39
N GLY A 55 9.55 10.16 8.09
CA GLY A 55 10.87 10.41 7.52
C GLY A 55 11.43 11.76 7.98
N ASP A 56 10.62 12.81 7.91
CA ASP A 56 10.99 14.16 8.38
C ASP A 56 11.35 14.14 9.87
N LEU A 57 10.54 13.47 10.71
CA LEU A 57 10.82 13.31 12.13
C LEU A 57 12.12 12.55 12.42
N ARG A 58 12.50 11.59 11.55
CA ARG A 58 13.77 10.86 11.69
C ARG A 58 14.98 11.77 11.40
N GLU A 59 14.88 12.62 10.38
CA GLU A 59 15.94 13.55 9.99
C GLU A 59 16.20 14.64 11.04
N GLU A 60 15.18 15.02 11.82
CA GLU A 60 15.30 15.91 12.98
C GLU A 60 16.10 15.33 14.18
N GLY A 61 16.65 14.13 14.06
CA GLY A 61 17.50 13.52 15.09
C GLY A 61 16.73 12.83 16.22
N LEU A 62 15.39 12.71 16.12
CA LEU A 62 14.57 12.00 17.12
C LEU A 62 14.86 10.50 17.18
N ALA A 63 15.39 9.91 16.10
CA ALA A 63 15.71 8.48 16.07
C ALA A 63 16.79 8.09 17.10
N SER A 64 17.76 8.97 17.38
CA SER A 64 18.77 8.71 18.41
C SER A 64 18.22 8.92 19.83
N THR A 65 17.27 9.85 20.01
CA THR A 65 16.54 10.02 21.28
C THR A 65 15.65 8.82 21.58
N LEU A 66 15.05 8.23 20.54
CA LEU A 66 14.20 7.05 20.62
C LEU A 66 14.98 5.77 20.90
N GLN A 67 16.21 5.61 20.41
CA GLN A 67 17.01 4.40 20.68
C GLN A 67 17.30 4.14 22.16
N GLY A 68 17.26 5.19 22.99
CA GLY A 68 17.36 5.08 24.45
C GLY A 68 16.02 4.91 25.18
N ASP A 69 14.90 4.93 24.46
CA ASP A 69 13.55 4.78 25.00
C ASP A 69 13.16 3.29 25.05
N GLU A 70 12.54 2.87 26.17
CA GLU A 70 12.04 1.52 26.37
C GLU A 70 11.08 1.05 25.25
N ARG A 71 10.45 1.99 24.55
CA ARG A 71 9.49 1.76 23.46
C ARG A 71 10.14 1.51 22.10
N TRP A 72 11.46 1.71 21.97
CA TRP A 72 12.17 1.45 20.72
C TRP A 72 12.04 0.01 20.23
N GLY A 73 12.03 -0.94 21.18
CA GLY A 73 11.81 -2.35 20.89
C GLY A 73 10.45 -2.59 20.22
N GLU A 74 9.40 -1.89 20.67
CA GLU A 74 8.08 -1.98 20.05
C GLU A 74 8.10 -1.46 18.62
N VAL A 75 8.71 -0.29 18.39
CA VAL A 75 8.81 0.28 17.04
C VAL A 75 9.54 -0.67 16.10
N LEU A 76 10.68 -1.22 16.50
CA LEU A 76 11.42 -2.17 15.66
C LEU A 76 10.56 -3.38 15.27
N GLN A 77 9.71 -3.87 16.17
CA GLN A 77 8.78 -4.96 15.85
C GLN A 77 7.69 -4.51 14.88
N LEU A 78 7.12 -3.33 15.07
CA LEU A 78 6.13 -2.76 14.14
C LEU A 78 6.72 -2.60 12.73
N LEU A 79 7.95 -2.08 12.60
CA LEU A 79 8.60 -1.88 11.31
C LEU A 79 8.94 -3.21 10.62
N ARG A 80 9.38 -4.23 11.37
CA ARG A 80 9.60 -5.57 10.82
C ARG A 80 8.30 -6.21 10.32
N GLU A 81 7.22 -6.05 11.07
CA GLU A 81 5.92 -6.57 10.67
C GLU A 81 5.37 -5.86 9.43
N ILE A 82 5.53 -4.54 9.35
CA ILE A 82 5.20 -3.77 8.14
C ILE A 82 5.98 -4.30 6.94
N ALA A 83 7.29 -4.51 7.07
CA ALA A 83 8.14 -5.02 6.00
C ALA A 83 7.71 -6.43 5.54
N ARG A 84 7.44 -7.34 6.49
CA ARG A 84 6.94 -8.68 6.19
C ARG A 84 5.62 -8.63 5.40
N LEU A 85 4.69 -7.79 5.83
CA LEU A 85 3.40 -7.63 5.13
C LEU A 85 3.57 -7.01 3.75
N ASP A 86 4.48 -6.05 3.58
CA ASP A 86 4.77 -5.46 2.26
C ASP A 86 5.29 -6.51 1.26
N GLU A 87 6.16 -7.43 1.71
CA GLU A 87 6.63 -8.55 0.88
C GLU A 87 5.47 -9.45 0.46
N GLU A 88 4.55 -9.77 1.39
CA GLU A 88 3.34 -10.57 1.10
C GLU A 88 2.41 -9.87 0.11
N HIS A 89 2.15 -8.57 0.30
CA HIS A 89 1.35 -7.77 -0.62
C HIS A 89 1.97 -7.71 -2.01
N GLN A 90 3.29 -7.50 -2.10
CA GLN A 90 3.99 -7.45 -3.36
C GLN A 90 3.91 -8.78 -4.12
N ALA A 91 4.04 -9.90 -3.41
CA ALA A 91 3.86 -11.23 -3.99
C ALA A 91 2.44 -11.41 -4.54
N ALA A 92 1.42 -11.08 -3.74
CA ALA A 92 0.01 -11.19 -4.14
C ALA A 92 -0.31 -10.33 -5.37
N ILE A 93 0.12 -9.07 -5.39
CA ILE A 93 -0.06 -8.16 -6.54
C ILE A 93 0.66 -8.71 -7.78
N THR A 94 1.86 -9.25 -7.62
CA THR A 94 2.63 -9.81 -8.75
C THR A 94 1.93 -11.01 -9.37
N ASP A 95 1.38 -11.89 -8.55
CA ASP A 95 0.62 -13.05 -9.02
C ASP A 95 -0.68 -12.64 -9.70
N GLU A 96 -1.39 -11.65 -9.16
CA GLU A 96 -2.60 -11.08 -9.77
C GLU A 96 -2.30 -10.43 -11.12
N LEU A 97 -1.23 -9.62 -11.23
CA LEU A 97 -0.79 -9.05 -12.50
C LEU A 97 -0.43 -10.13 -13.54
N ARG A 98 0.08 -11.28 -13.09
CA ARG A 98 0.34 -12.44 -13.97
C ARG A 98 -0.97 -13.07 -14.45
N SER A 99 -1.95 -13.22 -13.56
CA SER A 99 -3.30 -13.72 -13.87
C SER A 99 -4.00 -12.84 -14.90
N LEU A 100 -4.09 -11.53 -14.63
CA LEU A 100 -4.68 -10.53 -15.54
C LEU A 100 -3.99 -10.51 -16.91
N ARG A 101 -2.68 -10.74 -16.96
CA ARG A 101 -1.95 -10.87 -18.23
C ARG A 101 -2.36 -12.13 -19.00
N GLY A 102 -2.65 -13.23 -18.32
CA GLY A 102 -3.22 -14.44 -18.89
C GLY A 102 -4.61 -14.21 -19.47
N ASP A 103 -5.51 -13.63 -18.67
CA ASP A 103 -6.88 -13.29 -19.09
C ASP A 103 -6.88 -12.37 -20.29
N ARG A 104 -6.00 -11.35 -20.28
CA ARG A 104 -5.84 -10.45 -21.42
C ARG A 104 -5.46 -11.19 -22.71
N LYS A 105 -4.52 -12.14 -22.65
CA LYS A 105 -4.14 -12.96 -23.82
C LYS A 105 -5.32 -13.81 -24.30
N GLN A 106 -6.14 -14.30 -23.38
CA GLN A 106 -7.33 -15.07 -23.70
C GLN A 106 -8.37 -14.20 -24.42
N VAL A 107 -8.62 -12.97 -23.93
CA VAL A 107 -9.49 -12.00 -24.61
C VAL A 107 -8.97 -11.70 -26.03
N ASP A 108 -7.67 -11.48 -26.20
CA ASP A 108 -7.07 -11.24 -27.52
C ASP A 108 -7.25 -12.45 -28.46
N LYS A 109 -7.19 -13.68 -27.93
CA LYS A 109 -7.49 -14.91 -28.69
C LYS A 109 -8.95 -14.94 -29.14
N TRP A 110 -9.89 -14.65 -28.25
CA TRP A 110 -11.31 -14.61 -28.57
C TRP A 110 -11.63 -13.54 -29.62
N ARG A 111 -11.02 -12.35 -29.53
CA ARG A 111 -11.15 -11.29 -30.54
C ARG A 111 -10.71 -11.75 -31.92
N ARG A 112 -9.54 -12.41 -32.02
CA ARG A 112 -9.05 -12.98 -33.29
C ARG A 112 -9.99 -14.05 -33.84
N ALA A 113 -10.50 -14.93 -32.99
CA ALA A 113 -11.44 -15.97 -33.40
C ALA A 113 -12.75 -15.36 -33.93
N ALA A 114 -13.33 -14.39 -33.22
CA ALA A 114 -14.55 -13.70 -33.66
C ALA A 114 -14.39 -13.10 -35.07
N ARG A 115 -13.25 -12.42 -35.32
CA ARG A 115 -12.92 -11.87 -36.65
C ARG A 115 -12.79 -12.93 -37.73
N ALA A 116 -12.15 -14.06 -37.41
CA ALA A 116 -12.00 -15.17 -38.36
C ALA A 116 -13.34 -15.81 -38.77
N TYR A 117 -14.36 -15.76 -37.92
CA TYR A 117 -15.70 -16.27 -38.19
C TYR A 117 -16.68 -15.17 -38.67
N GLY A 118 -16.17 -14.00 -39.09
CA GLY A 118 -16.97 -12.93 -39.67
C GLY A 118 -17.73 -12.04 -38.68
N GLY A 119 -17.48 -12.18 -37.37
CA GLY A 119 -18.01 -11.29 -36.33
C GLY A 119 -16.95 -10.35 -35.74
N GLY A 120 -17.35 -9.44 -34.84
CA GLY A 120 -16.41 -8.66 -34.04
C GLY A 120 -15.75 -7.46 -34.74
N GLN A 121 -16.32 -6.96 -35.85
CA GLN A 121 -15.90 -5.68 -36.44
C GLN A 121 -16.16 -4.49 -35.49
N GLU A 122 -17.14 -4.61 -34.60
CA GLU A 122 -17.46 -3.61 -33.57
C GLU A 122 -16.58 -3.72 -32.32
N ILE A 123 -15.71 -4.73 -32.22
CA ILE A 123 -14.82 -4.89 -31.07
C ILE A 123 -13.50 -4.16 -31.37
N PRO A 124 -13.25 -2.99 -30.75
CA PRO A 124 -12.08 -2.19 -31.02
C PRO A 124 -10.80 -2.94 -30.65
N ASP A 125 -9.74 -2.61 -31.40
CA ASP A 125 -8.41 -3.10 -31.12
C ASP A 125 -7.91 -2.59 -29.77
N ARG A 126 -6.88 -3.28 -29.26
CA ARG A 126 -6.27 -2.93 -27.98
C ARG A 126 -5.83 -1.46 -27.98
N GLY A 127 -6.33 -0.68 -27.03
CA GLY A 127 -5.93 0.71 -26.82
C GLY A 127 -6.59 1.71 -27.76
N VAL A 128 -7.60 1.27 -28.53
CA VAL A 128 -8.44 2.15 -29.34
C VAL A 128 -9.72 2.39 -28.55
N GLU A 129 -9.96 3.64 -28.14
CA GLU A 129 -11.27 4.03 -27.61
C GLU A 129 -12.31 3.92 -28.74
N ALA A 130 -13.49 3.39 -28.40
CA ALA A 130 -14.59 3.19 -29.34
C ALA A 130 -15.30 4.51 -29.66
#